data_AF-A0A3N9MW01-F1
#
_entry.id   AF-A0A3N9MW01-F1
#
_cell.length_a   1.000
_cell.length_b   1.000
_cell.length_c   1.000
_cell.angle_alpha   90.00
_cell.angle_beta   90.00
_cell.angle_gamma   90.00
#
_symmetry.space_group_name_H-M   'P 1'
#
loop_
_entity.id
_entity.type
_entity.pdbx_description
1 polymer ?
#
loop_
_entity_poly.entity_id
_entity_poly.type
_entity_poly.pdbx_seq_one_letter_code
_entity_poly.pdbx_strand_id
1 'polypeptide(L)'
;MKNKVREKYESMHPDRVVTISNIISILRAFLTLPILYFLNKGRTDIALIFIIIAIASDGLDGWLARIGNEITDLGKILDPFADKVVIFSVMLYLMDSDKMPMFYFLILAGRDLTIALVGIYMMNNLKITLGANKLGKVSIVFVSATILAFIYTDVLGQWVVPILWTSIFFLFISWVHYIYTFLQHILRRRRKAALTEKPDRLSAGLRKTETSIATRIPLLGKYFRIDNELLTSIEDTLIASDLGVDLTDVLIERLKKVDRREAANLAEILKTEMKSLIKPEILVEEAE
;
A
#
# COMPACT_ATOMS: atom_id res chain seq x y z
N MET A 1 17.26 -11.61 -12.71
CA MET A 1 16.38 -10.48 -12.31
C MET A 1 16.87 -9.73 -11.05
N LYS A 2 17.51 -10.40 -10.07
CA LYS A 2 18.12 -9.78 -8.88
C LYS A 2 19.25 -8.77 -9.17
N ASN A 3 20.03 -8.98 -10.24
CA ASN A 3 21.20 -8.14 -10.55
C ASN A 3 20.84 -6.77 -11.14
N LYS A 4 19.80 -6.67 -12.00
CA LYS A 4 19.36 -5.38 -12.57
C LYS A 4 18.79 -4.42 -11.53
N VAL A 5 18.18 -4.95 -10.46
CA VAL A 5 17.68 -4.12 -9.35
C VAL A 5 18.86 -3.60 -8.54
N ARG A 6 19.85 -4.44 -8.24
CA ARG A 6 21.05 -4.06 -7.48
C ARG A 6 21.93 -3.05 -8.23
N GLU A 7 22.13 -3.20 -9.54
CA GLU A 7 22.81 -2.19 -10.37
C GLU A 7 22.07 -0.84 -10.35
N LYS A 8 20.73 -0.83 -10.32
CA LYS A 8 19.93 0.39 -10.22
C LYS A 8 20.02 1.07 -8.84
N TYR A 9 20.30 0.31 -7.79
CA TYR A 9 20.56 0.84 -6.45
C TYR A 9 22.01 1.33 -6.30
N GLU A 10 22.98 0.63 -6.92
CA GLU A 10 24.40 1.02 -6.92
C GLU A 10 24.68 2.23 -7.83
N SER A 11 23.81 2.51 -8.83
CA SER A 11 23.90 3.74 -9.64
C SER A 11 23.32 4.99 -8.97
N MET A 12 22.58 4.87 -7.86
CA MET A 12 22.15 6.02 -7.06
C MET A 12 23.36 6.48 -6.25
N HIS A 13 24.10 7.45 -6.78
CA HIS A 13 25.28 8.03 -6.13
C HIS A 13 24.83 8.73 -4.84
N PRO A 14 25.09 8.17 -3.64
CA PRO A 14 24.56 8.70 -2.38
C PRO A 14 25.22 10.02 -1.96
N ASP A 15 26.30 10.41 -2.63
CA ASP A 15 27.27 11.36 -2.08
C ASP A 15 27.14 12.79 -2.63
N ARG A 16 26.29 13.03 -3.64
CA ARG A 16 26.04 14.39 -4.15
C ARG A 16 24.80 15.00 -3.53
N VAL A 17 25.00 15.70 -2.41
CA VAL A 17 23.99 16.54 -1.75
C VAL A 17 23.51 17.68 -2.67
N VAL A 18 24.40 18.18 -3.52
CA VAL A 18 24.16 19.31 -4.43
C VAL A 18 24.09 18.79 -5.87
N THR A 19 22.87 18.60 -6.38
CA THR A 19 22.60 18.40 -7.81
C THR A 19 21.93 19.64 -8.39
N ILE A 20 21.96 19.76 -9.72
CA ILE A 20 21.28 20.87 -10.42
C ILE A 20 19.78 20.85 -10.11
N SER A 21 19.17 19.66 -10.05
CA SER A 21 17.77 19.48 -9.65
C SER A 21 17.49 20.06 -8.27
N ASN A 22 18.28 19.68 -7.26
CA ASN A 22 18.07 20.15 -5.88
C ASN A 22 18.21 21.68 -5.77
N ILE A 23 19.16 22.28 -6.49
CA ILE A 23 19.32 23.74 -6.53
C ILE A 23 18.08 24.40 -7.12
N ILE A 24 17.53 23.87 -8.21
CA ILE A 24 16.33 24.43 -8.83
C ILE A 24 15.13 24.35 -7.87
N SER A 25 14.93 23.24 -7.17
CA SER A 25 13.84 23.11 -6.21
C SER A 25 14.00 24.06 -5.01
N ILE A 26 15.24 24.27 -4.53
CA ILE A 26 15.52 25.30 -3.51
C ILE A 26 15.20 26.70 -4.05
N LEU A 27 15.71 27.05 -5.23
CA LEU A 27 15.44 28.34 -5.87
C LEU A 27 13.95 28.57 -6.05
N ARG A 28 13.19 27.54 -6.43
CA ARG A 28 11.73 27.59 -6.52
C ARG A 28 11.08 27.91 -5.17
N ALA A 29 11.54 27.30 -4.07
CA ALA A 29 11.06 27.66 -2.74
C ALA A 29 11.38 29.15 -2.42
N PHE A 30 12.54 29.66 -2.82
CA PHE A 30 12.89 31.07 -2.69
C PHE A 30 12.03 32.00 -3.57
N LEU A 31 11.52 31.55 -4.71
CA LEU A 31 10.58 32.33 -5.54
C LEU A 31 9.28 32.69 -4.79
N THR A 32 8.97 31.99 -3.70
CA THR A 32 7.87 32.38 -2.81
C THR A 32 8.03 33.82 -2.31
N LEU A 33 9.25 34.27 -1.99
CA LEU A 33 9.50 35.61 -1.46
C LEU A 33 9.07 36.72 -2.44
N PRO A 34 9.56 36.76 -3.70
CA PRO A 34 9.08 37.75 -4.66
C PRO A 34 7.59 37.61 -4.98
N ILE A 35 7.04 36.38 -5.04
CA ILE A 35 5.59 36.18 -5.24
C ILE A 35 4.79 36.92 -4.16
N LEU A 36 5.09 36.66 -2.89
CA LEU A 36 4.39 37.30 -1.77
C LEU A 36 4.61 38.81 -1.74
N TYR A 37 5.83 39.27 -2.02
CA TYR A 37 6.16 40.69 -2.07
C TYR A 37 5.29 41.44 -3.10
N PHE A 38 5.18 40.92 -4.33
CA PHE A 38 4.41 41.57 -5.38
C PHE A 38 2.89 41.43 -5.17
N LEU A 39 2.43 40.30 -4.61
CA LEU A 39 1.03 40.16 -4.19
C LEU A 39 0.65 41.23 -3.15
N ASN A 40 1.50 41.45 -2.14
CA ASN A 40 1.28 42.48 -1.11
C ASN A 40 1.26 43.90 -1.71
N LYS A 41 2.09 44.16 -2.73
CA LYS A 41 2.08 45.43 -3.47
C LYS A 41 0.89 45.58 -4.45
N GLY A 42 -0.01 44.61 -4.53
CA GLY A 42 -1.13 44.62 -5.48
C GLY A 42 -0.72 44.42 -6.94
N ARG A 43 0.55 44.06 -7.20
CA ARG A 43 1.10 43.80 -8.54
C ARG A 43 0.89 42.32 -8.91
N THR A 44 -0.37 41.93 -9.07
CA THR A 44 -0.75 40.54 -9.38
C THR A 44 -0.20 40.08 -10.73
N ASP A 45 -0.03 41.01 -11.67
CA ASP A 45 0.65 40.82 -12.96
C ASP A 45 2.09 40.32 -12.80
N ILE A 46 2.88 40.97 -11.93
CA ILE A 46 4.28 40.59 -11.68
C ILE A 46 4.34 39.29 -10.86
N ALA A 47 3.46 39.14 -9.88
CA ALA A 47 3.37 37.91 -9.09
C ALA A 47 3.09 36.68 -9.98
N LEU A 48 2.23 36.83 -11.00
CA LEU A 48 1.94 35.76 -11.95
C LEU A 48 3.17 35.35 -12.77
N ILE A 49 4.03 36.30 -13.16
CA ILE A 49 5.29 35.99 -13.85
C ILE A 49 6.15 35.05 -12.98
N PHE A 50 6.31 35.37 -11.69
CA PHE A 50 7.08 34.52 -10.78
C PHE A 50 6.42 33.16 -10.53
N ILE A 51 5.08 33.10 -10.47
CA ILE A 51 4.34 31.82 -10.37
C ILE A 51 4.58 30.96 -11.63
N ILE A 52 4.53 31.55 -12.82
CA ILE A 52 4.82 30.86 -14.09
C ILE A 52 6.25 30.32 -14.09
N ILE A 53 7.23 31.13 -13.63
CA ILE A 53 8.62 30.69 -13.50
C ILE A 53 8.72 29.51 -12.52
N ALA A 54 8.02 29.56 -11.38
CA ALA A 54 8.02 28.47 -10.41
C ALA A 54 7.45 27.17 -11.01
N ILE A 55 6.34 27.24 -11.75
CA ILE A 55 5.74 26.08 -12.44
C ILE A 55 6.69 25.55 -13.53
N ALA A 56 7.29 26.43 -14.33
CA ALA A 56 8.23 26.03 -15.37
C ALA A 56 9.48 25.36 -14.79
N SER A 57 9.95 25.84 -13.63
CA SER A 57 11.12 25.28 -12.96
C SER A 57 10.89 23.84 -12.47
N ASP A 58 9.66 23.46 -12.12
CA ASP A 58 9.25 22.07 -11.76
C ASP A 58 9.21 21.11 -12.95
N GLY A 59 8.85 21.61 -14.12
CA GLY A 59 8.99 20.81 -15.34
C GLY A 59 10.47 20.55 -15.66
N LEU A 60 11.31 21.55 -15.40
CA LEU A 60 12.70 21.58 -15.84
C LEU A 60 13.62 20.77 -14.92
N ASP A 61 13.48 20.85 -13.59
CA ASP A 61 14.25 20.03 -12.66
C ASP A 61 13.94 18.53 -12.83
N GLY A 62 12.66 18.16 -12.94
CA GLY A 62 12.24 16.79 -13.18
C GLY A 62 12.65 16.25 -14.56
N TRP A 63 12.86 17.12 -15.55
CA TRP A 63 13.42 16.73 -16.86
C TRP A 63 14.95 16.57 -16.79
N LEU A 64 15.64 17.51 -16.16
CA LEU A 64 17.10 17.45 -15.98
C LEU A 64 17.52 16.25 -15.13
N ALA A 65 16.80 15.94 -14.05
CA ALA A 65 17.06 14.76 -13.23
C ALA A 65 16.94 13.45 -14.03
N ARG A 66 16.01 13.38 -15.00
CA ARG A 66 15.81 12.22 -15.87
C ARG A 66 16.90 12.07 -16.92
N ILE A 67 17.40 13.17 -17.48
CA ILE A 67 18.46 13.14 -18.50
C ILE A 67 19.84 12.98 -17.88
N GLY A 68 20.10 13.66 -16.78
CA GLY A 68 21.37 13.58 -16.05
C GLY A 68 21.54 12.31 -15.23
N ASN A 69 20.49 11.51 -15.07
CA ASN A 69 20.46 10.34 -14.19
C ASN A 69 20.86 10.68 -12.73
N GLU A 70 20.64 11.94 -12.32
CA GLU A 70 21.04 12.52 -11.04
C GLU A 70 19.90 12.45 -10.01
N ILE A 71 19.28 11.28 -9.85
CA ILE A 71 18.20 11.09 -8.88
C ILE A 71 18.81 10.83 -7.50
N THR A 72 18.72 11.80 -6.60
CA THR A 72 19.22 11.70 -5.22
C THR A 72 18.11 11.44 -4.22
N ASP A 73 18.43 10.82 -3.08
CA ASP A 73 17.46 10.60 -2.01
C ASP A 73 17.02 11.89 -1.33
N LEU A 74 17.90 12.90 -1.28
CA LEU A 74 17.56 14.24 -0.82
C LEU A 74 16.58 14.94 -1.78
N GLY A 75 16.82 14.89 -3.09
CA GLY A 75 15.91 15.47 -4.09
C GLY A 75 14.51 14.88 -4.00
N LYS A 76 14.38 13.56 -3.82
CA LYS A 76 13.06 12.90 -3.64
C LYS A 76 12.21 13.47 -2.49
N ILE A 77 12.85 14.05 -1.47
CA ILE A 77 12.18 14.68 -0.32
C ILE A 77 12.05 16.20 -0.54
N LEU A 78 13.07 16.82 -1.11
CA LEU A 78 13.16 18.25 -1.29
C LEU A 78 12.18 18.76 -2.36
N ASP A 79 11.99 18.04 -3.46
CA ASP A 79 11.11 18.49 -4.55
C ASP A 79 9.65 18.59 -4.07
N PRO A 80 9.05 17.55 -3.44
CA PRO A 80 7.70 17.64 -2.91
C PRO A 80 7.57 18.68 -1.79
N PHE A 81 8.63 18.93 -1.03
CA PHE A 81 8.62 19.94 0.02
C PHE A 81 8.61 21.36 -0.56
N ALA A 82 9.49 21.64 -1.52
CA ALA A 82 9.56 22.93 -2.20
C ALA A 82 8.24 23.28 -2.91
N ASP A 83 7.57 22.30 -3.51
CA ASP A 83 6.25 22.48 -4.12
C ASP A 83 5.20 22.94 -3.10
N LYS A 84 5.19 22.29 -1.94
CA LYS A 84 4.24 22.61 -0.87
C LYS A 84 4.51 23.97 -0.26
N VAL A 85 5.78 24.36 -0.14
CA VAL A 85 6.15 25.70 0.36
C VAL A 85 5.53 26.80 -0.48
N VAL A 86 5.62 26.72 -1.82
CA VAL A 86 5.05 27.75 -2.71
C VAL A 86 3.52 27.81 -2.54
N ILE A 87 2.84 26.66 -2.65
CA ILE A 87 1.38 26.60 -2.58
C ILE A 87 0.88 27.09 -1.22
N PHE A 88 1.43 26.58 -0.12
CA PHE A 88 0.97 26.92 1.22
C PHE A 88 1.26 28.36 1.58
N SER A 89 2.41 28.90 1.16
CA SER A 89 2.75 30.30 1.44
C SER A 89 1.81 31.27 0.72
N VAL A 90 1.47 30.99 -0.55
CA VAL A 90 0.49 31.80 -1.29
C VAL A 90 -0.90 31.69 -0.65
N MET A 91 -1.33 30.50 -0.24
CA MET A 91 -2.62 30.33 0.43
C MET A 91 -2.68 31.00 1.80
N LEU A 92 -1.61 30.91 2.60
CA LEU A 92 -1.50 31.60 3.88
C LEU A 92 -1.59 33.12 3.70
N TYR A 93 -0.92 33.67 2.69
CA TYR A 93 -1.04 35.08 2.34
C TYR A 93 -2.48 35.46 1.95
N LEU A 94 -3.15 34.65 1.11
CA LEU A 94 -4.53 34.91 0.71
C LEU A 94 -5.52 34.81 1.89
N MET A 95 -5.24 33.92 2.84
CA MET A 95 -6.00 33.78 4.08
C MET A 95 -5.79 34.99 5.00
N ASP A 96 -4.54 35.43 5.19
CA ASP A 96 -4.19 36.61 5.98
C ASP A 96 -4.74 37.91 5.38
N SER A 97 -4.89 37.95 4.06
CA SER A 97 -5.51 39.07 3.33
C SER A 97 -7.05 39.03 3.30
N ASP A 98 -7.69 38.14 4.08
CA ASP A 98 -9.15 37.89 4.09
C ASP A 98 -9.77 37.54 2.72
N LYS A 99 -8.95 37.17 1.72
CA LYS A 99 -9.43 36.82 0.38
C LYS A 99 -9.90 35.37 0.31
N MET A 100 -9.16 34.47 0.95
CA MET A 100 -9.44 33.03 0.94
C MET A 100 -9.98 32.57 2.29
N PRO A 101 -11.07 31.78 2.33
CA PRO A 101 -11.61 31.28 3.58
C PRO A 101 -10.68 30.25 4.23
N MET A 102 -10.45 30.40 5.54
CA MET A 102 -9.56 29.54 6.34
C MET A 102 -9.87 28.04 6.21
N PHE A 103 -11.15 27.67 6.13
CA PHE A 103 -11.54 26.26 6.06
C PHE A 103 -10.97 25.54 4.83
N TYR A 104 -10.80 26.25 3.70
CA TYR A 104 -10.26 25.63 2.48
C TYR A 104 -8.77 25.28 2.64
N PHE A 105 -8.00 26.17 3.26
CA PHE A 105 -6.61 25.90 3.64
C PHE A 105 -6.52 24.70 4.58
N LEU A 106 -7.36 24.64 5.62
CA LEU A 106 -7.36 23.53 6.58
C LEU A 106 -7.70 22.19 5.93
N ILE A 107 -8.66 22.15 4.99
CA ILE A 107 -9.00 20.93 4.24
C ILE A 107 -7.80 20.45 3.42
N LEU A 108 -7.15 21.36 2.68
CA LEU A 108 -5.99 20.99 1.87
C LEU A 108 -4.82 20.51 2.74
N ALA A 109 -4.49 21.26 3.78
CA ALA A 109 -3.40 20.94 4.71
C ALA A 109 -3.66 19.60 5.43
N GLY A 110 -4.87 19.38 5.92
CA GLY A 110 -5.27 18.12 6.57
C GLY A 110 -5.20 16.92 5.62
N ARG A 111 -5.63 17.09 4.36
CA ARG A 111 -5.53 16.07 3.32
C ARG A 111 -4.07 15.74 2.99
N ASP A 112 -3.22 16.74 2.81
CA ASP A 112 -1.80 16.54 2.50
C ASP A 112 -1.05 15.89 3.67
N LEU A 113 -1.32 16.31 4.91
CA LEU A 113 -0.77 15.70 6.11
C LEU A 113 -1.20 14.22 6.22
N THR A 114 -2.48 13.93 5.97
CA THR A 114 -3.00 12.56 6.00
C THR A 114 -2.29 11.68 4.96
N ILE A 115 -2.13 12.17 3.73
CA ILE A 115 -1.43 11.44 2.67
C ILE A 115 0.05 11.22 3.02
N ALA A 116 0.72 12.22 3.59
CA ALA A 116 2.10 12.11 4.03
C ALA A 116 2.26 11.07 5.14
N LEU A 117 1.44 11.13 6.20
CA LEU A 117 1.49 10.20 7.33
C LEU A 117 1.18 8.76 6.90
N VAL A 118 0.15 8.57 6.07
CA VAL A 118 -0.20 7.26 5.51
C VAL A 118 0.93 6.75 4.62
N GLY A 119 1.50 7.60 3.77
CA GLY A 119 2.64 7.25 2.91
C GLY A 119 3.86 6.79 3.70
N ILE A 120 4.22 7.52 4.77
CA ILE A 120 5.32 7.16 5.68
C ILE A 120 5.04 5.82 6.36
N TYR A 121 3.82 5.62 6.86
CA TYR A 121 3.41 4.36 7.47
C TYR A 121 3.54 3.18 6.49
N MET A 122 3.12 3.37 5.23
CA MET A 122 3.25 2.34 4.19
C MET A 122 4.71 2.03 3.84
N MET A 123 5.54 3.07 3.72
CA MET A 123 6.95 2.90 3.42
C MET A 123 7.66 2.11 4.52
N ASN A 124 7.44 2.49 5.78
CA ASN A 124 8.12 1.89 6.94
C ASN A 124 7.60 0.48 7.27
N ASN A 125 6.28 0.26 7.24
CA ASN A 125 5.68 -1.00 7.72
C ASN A 125 5.35 -2.00 6.60
N LEU A 126 5.10 -1.50 5.39
CA LEU A 126 4.69 -2.31 4.25
C LEU A 126 5.77 -2.40 3.16
N LYS A 127 6.80 -1.54 3.17
CA LYS A 127 7.81 -1.40 2.10
C LYS A 127 7.17 -1.19 0.71
N ILE A 128 5.99 -0.57 0.69
CA ILE A 128 5.24 -0.24 -0.52
C ILE A 128 5.25 1.27 -0.69
N THR A 129 5.61 1.73 -1.88
CA THR A 129 5.46 3.12 -2.31
C THR A 129 4.19 3.22 -3.16
N LEU A 130 3.19 3.99 -2.72
CA LEU A 130 2.03 4.30 -3.55
C LEU A 130 2.45 5.27 -4.66
N GLY A 131 2.29 4.84 -5.91
CA GLY A 131 2.54 5.70 -7.07
C GLY A 131 1.52 6.84 -7.19
N ALA A 132 1.91 7.91 -7.87
CA ALA A 132 1.05 9.06 -8.13
C ALA A 132 -0.22 8.64 -8.90
N ASN A 133 -1.39 8.86 -8.29
CA ASN A 133 -2.66 8.50 -8.88
C ASN A 133 -3.21 9.62 -9.77
N LYS A 134 -3.89 9.27 -10.87
CA LYS A 134 -4.48 10.21 -11.83
C LYS A 134 -5.44 11.19 -11.16
N LEU A 135 -6.25 10.71 -10.21
CA LEU A 135 -7.18 11.55 -9.44
C LEU A 135 -6.47 12.62 -8.59
N GLY A 136 -5.31 12.27 -8.03
CA GLY A 136 -4.49 13.23 -7.28
C GLY A 136 -4.01 14.38 -8.18
N LYS A 137 -3.58 14.07 -9.41
CA LYS A 137 -3.17 15.10 -10.37
C LYS A 137 -4.31 16.04 -10.74
N VAL A 138 -5.50 15.49 -10.98
CA VAL A 138 -6.71 16.31 -11.27
C VAL A 138 -7.02 17.23 -10.09
N SER A 139 -6.99 16.73 -8.86
CA SER A 139 -7.25 17.58 -7.69
C SER A 139 -6.27 18.76 -7.57
N ILE A 140 -4.99 18.55 -7.89
CA ILE A 140 -3.97 19.61 -7.87
C ILE A 140 -4.27 20.69 -8.92
N VAL A 141 -4.71 20.31 -10.12
CA VAL A 141 -5.10 21.29 -11.16
C VAL A 141 -6.22 22.21 -10.64
N PHE A 142 -7.24 21.65 -9.99
CA PHE A 142 -8.30 22.46 -9.41
C PHE A 142 -7.85 23.30 -8.21
N VAL A 143 -6.93 22.82 -7.38
CA VAL A 143 -6.33 23.62 -6.30
C VAL A 143 -5.59 24.83 -6.87
N SER A 144 -4.75 24.62 -7.89
CA SER A 144 -4.06 25.72 -8.58
C SER A 144 -5.02 26.71 -9.22
N ALA A 145 -6.09 26.22 -9.86
CA ALA A 145 -7.14 27.07 -10.43
C ALA A 145 -7.85 27.91 -9.35
N THR A 146 -8.14 27.32 -8.18
CA THR A 146 -8.71 28.03 -7.04
C THR A 146 -7.79 29.14 -6.52
N ILE A 147 -6.50 28.86 -6.36
CA ILE A 147 -5.52 29.87 -5.91
C ILE A 147 -5.48 31.04 -6.89
N LEU A 148 -5.39 30.77 -8.20
CA LEU A 148 -5.44 31.81 -9.22
C LEU A 148 -6.78 32.58 -9.19
N ALA A 149 -7.90 31.90 -8.92
CA ALA A 149 -9.19 32.56 -8.80
C ALA A 149 -9.26 33.56 -7.64
N PHE A 150 -8.64 33.24 -6.50
CA PHE A 150 -8.52 34.17 -5.37
C PHE A 150 -7.51 35.30 -5.59
N ILE A 151 -6.45 35.07 -6.38
CA ILE A 151 -5.51 36.13 -6.77
C ILE A 151 -6.21 37.15 -7.70
N TYR A 152 -7.00 36.66 -8.65
CA TYR A 152 -7.71 37.46 -9.66
C TYR A 152 -9.21 37.62 -9.36
N THR A 153 -9.56 37.78 -8.08
CA THR A 153 -10.96 37.91 -7.66
C THR A 153 -11.68 39.07 -8.35
N ASP A 154 -10.98 40.18 -8.63
CA ASP A 154 -11.58 41.34 -9.32
C ASP A 154 -12.00 41.02 -10.76
N VAL A 155 -11.34 40.06 -11.41
CA VAL A 155 -11.63 39.64 -12.79
C VAL A 155 -12.65 38.50 -12.81
N LEU A 156 -12.51 37.53 -11.91
CA LEU A 156 -13.31 36.31 -11.91
C LEU A 156 -14.62 36.44 -11.12
N GLY A 157 -14.67 37.33 -10.13
CA GLY A 157 -15.84 37.70 -9.35
C GLY A 157 -16.72 36.50 -8.95
N GLN A 158 -17.84 36.36 -9.65
CA GLN A 158 -18.83 35.30 -9.41
C GLN A 158 -18.31 33.86 -9.61
N TRP A 159 -17.23 33.66 -10.37
CA TRP A 159 -16.68 32.33 -10.65
C TRP A 159 -15.78 31.80 -9.54
N VAL A 160 -15.31 32.64 -8.61
CA VAL A 160 -14.40 32.23 -7.53
C VAL A 160 -15.04 31.16 -6.64
N VAL A 161 -16.29 31.37 -6.22
CA VAL A 161 -17.01 30.44 -5.32
C VAL A 161 -17.34 29.09 -6.01
N PRO A 162 -17.87 29.04 -7.25
CA PRO A 162 -18.02 27.79 -7.99
C PRO A 162 -16.72 27.00 -8.17
N ILE A 163 -15.61 27.69 -8.49
CA ILE A 163 -14.29 27.06 -8.65
C ILE A 163 -13.81 26.47 -7.33
N LEU A 164 -13.97 27.20 -6.21
CA LEU A 164 -13.66 26.71 -4.86
C LEU A 164 -14.41 25.41 -4.56
N TRP A 165 -15.73 25.36 -4.75
CA TRP A 165 -16.52 24.16 -4.43
C TRP A 165 -16.20 22.98 -5.34
N THR A 166 -15.95 23.24 -6.61
CA THR A 166 -15.50 22.21 -7.56
C THR A 166 -14.14 21.63 -7.14
N SER A 167 -13.24 22.50 -6.69
CA SER A 167 -11.93 22.10 -6.17
C SER A 167 -12.05 21.23 -4.91
N ILE A 168 -12.91 21.61 -3.96
CA ILE A 168 -13.19 20.80 -2.77
C ILE A 168 -13.74 19.42 -3.16
N PHE A 169 -14.65 19.35 -4.14
CA PHE A 169 -15.22 18.10 -4.62
C PHE A 169 -14.15 17.13 -5.16
N PHE A 170 -13.29 17.60 -6.06
CA PHE A 170 -12.21 16.77 -6.62
C PHE A 170 -11.16 16.41 -5.57
N LEU A 171 -10.84 17.33 -4.67
CA LEU A 171 -9.92 17.09 -3.55
C LEU A 171 -10.46 15.98 -2.64
N PHE A 172 -11.75 16.04 -2.29
CA PHE A 172 -12.40 15.03 -1.45
C PHE A 172 -12.44 13.67 -2.13
N ILE A 173 -12.83 13.59 -3.41
CA ILE A 173 -12.82 12.33 -4.18
C ILE A 173 -11.41 11.73 -4.23
N SER A 174 -10.40 12.55 -4.53
CA SER A 174 -9.01 12.09 -4.53
C SER A 174 -8.59 11.56 -3.16
N TRP A 175 -9.03 12.22 -2.08
CA TRP A 175 -8.65 11.85 -0.72
C TRP A 175 -9.30 10.53 -0.27
N VAL A 176 -10.60 10.38 -0.49
CA VAL A 176 -11.34 9.13 -0.22
C VAL A 176 -10.75 7.98 -1.02
N HIS A 177 -10.47 8.19 -2.31
CA HIS A 177 -9.88 7.15 -3.14
C HIS A 177 -8.48 6.72 -2.65
N TYR A 178 -7.67 7.67 -2.17
CA TYR A 178 -6.36 7.37 -1.59
C TYR A 178 -6.50 6.53 -0.31
N ILE A 179 -7.39 6.92 0.61
CA ILE A 179 -7.67 6.18 1.85
C ILE A 179 -8.20 4.77 1.54
N TYR A 180 -9.12 4.65 0.59
CA TYR A 180 -9.65 3.36 0.15
C TYR A 180 -8.53 2.45 -0.39
N THR A 181 -7.67 2.99 -1.25
CA THR A 181 -6.52 2.26 -1.79
C THR A 181 -5.62 1.79 -0.65
N PHE A 182 -5.34 2.64 0.33
CA PHE A 182 -4.55 2.28 1.51
C PHE A 182 -5.18 1.15 2.34
N LEU A 183 -6.47 1.26 2.67
CA LEU A 183 -7.20 0.25 3.44
C LEU A 183 -7.21 -1.10 2.73
N GLN A 184 -7.41 -1.12 1.41
CA GLN A 184 -7.35 -2.35 0.63
C GLN A 184 -5.98 -3.03 0.72
N HIS A 185 -4.88 -2.26 0.70
CA HIS A 185 -3.53 -2.83 0.84
C HIS A 185 -3.31 -3.47 2.21
N ILE A 186 -3.79 -2.83 3.29
CA ILE A 186 -3.72 -3.39 4.64
C ILE A 186 -4.54 -4.68 4.74
N LEU A 187 -5.78 -4.68 4.26
CA LEU A 187 -6.69 -5.82 4.34
C LEU A 187 -6.17 -7.02 3.55
N ARG A 188 -5.64 -6.80 2.34
CA ARG A 188 -5.03 -7.85 1.52
C ARG A 188 -3.83 -8.50 2.22
N ARG A 189 -3.00 -7.72 2.93
CA ARG A 189 -1.86 -8.25 3.67
C ARG A 189 -2.32 -9.09 4.87
N ARG A 190 -3.32 -8.62 5.62
CA ARG A 190 -3.89 -9.39 6.75
C ARG A 190 -4.46 -10.73 6.28
N ARG A 191 -5.19 -10.73 5.15
CA ARG A 191 -5.68 -11.97 4.53
C ARG A 191 -4.54 -12.91 4.14
N LYS A 192 -3.52 -12.41 3.43
CA LYS A 192 -2.35 -13.25 3.06
C LYS A 192 -1.61 -13.81 4.27
N ALA A 193 -1.44 -13.04 5.34
CA ALA A 193 -0.80 -13.49 6.57
C ALA A 193 -1.62 -14.58 7.27
N ALA A 194 -2.95 -14.40 7.39
CA ALA A 194 -3.84 -15.41 7.94
C ALA A 194 -3.85 -16.70 7.09
N LEU A 195 -3.82 -16.56 5.77
CA LEU A 195 -3.75 -17.67 4.82
C LEU A 195 -2.40 -18.38 4.80
N THR A 196 -1.30 -17.75 5.24
CA THR A 196 0.01 -18.43 5.38
C THR A 196 0.17 -19.10 6.74
N GLU A 197 -0.46 -18.57 7.79
CA GLU A 197 -0.44 -19.18 9.11
C GLU A 197 -1.28 -20.47 9.19
N LYS A 198 -2.42 -20.54 8.48
CA LYS A 198 -3.29 -21.72 8.43
C LYS A 198 -2.60 -23.00 7.87
N PRO A 199 -1.90 -22.98 6.72
CA PRO A 199 -1.19 -24.15 6.18
C PRO A 199 0.03 -24.55 7.02
N ASP A 200 0.70 -23.62 7.70
CA ASP A 200 1.79 -23.95 8.63
C ASP A 200 1.28 -24.67 9.87
N ARG A 201 0.14 -24.23 10.44
CA ARG A 201 -0.52 -24.95 11.55
C ARG A 201 -1.02 -26.32 11.14
N LEU A 202 -1.65 -26.42 9.95
CA LEU A 202 -2.13 -27.68 9.42
C LEU A 202 -0.96 -28.65 9.15
N SER A 203 0.09 -28.21 8.46
CA SER A 203 1.27 -29.06 8.18
C SER A 203 2.05 -29.45 9.44
N ALA A 204 2.12 -28.58 10.45
CA ALA A 204 2.67 -28.90 11.75
C ALA A 204 1.84 -29.95 12.50
N GLY A 205 0.50 -29.82 12.48
CA GLY A 205 -0.43 -30.81 13.02
C GLY A 205 -0.28 -32.17 12.35
N LEU A 206 -0.29 -32.20 11.01
CA LEU A 206 -0.14 -33.42 10.21
C LEU A 206 1.21 -34.11 10.42
N ARG A 207 2.32 -33.36 10.56
CA ARG A 207 3.64 -33.92 10.89
C ARG A 207 3.66 -34.55 12.28
N LYS A 208 3.00 -33.91 13.25
CA LYS A 208 2.85 -34.45 14.61
C LYS A 208 2.03 -35.74 14.60
N THR A 209 0.97 -35.78 13.79
CA THR A 209 0.16 -36.99 13.54
C THR A 209 0.97 -38.08 12.85
N GLU A 210 1.71 -37.77 11.77
CA GLU A 210 2.60 -38.72 11.07
C GLU A 210 3.63 -39.32 12.04
N THR A 211 4.25 -38.50 12.89
CA THR A 211 5.24 -38.95 13.87
C THR A 211 4.61 -39.81 14.97
N SER A 212 3.45 -39.40 15.50
CA SER A 212 2.71 -40.14 16.52
C SER A 212 2.23 -41.50 16.01
N ILE A 213 1.66 -41.52 14.80
CA ILE A 213 1.23 -42.73 14.09
C ILE A 213 2.44 -43.63 13.82
N ALA A 214 3.54 -43.11 13.26
CA ALA A 214 4.76 -43.88 13.00
C ALA A 214 5.38 -44.49 14.27
N THR A 215 5.29 -43.81 15.42
CA THR A 215 5.76 -44.37 16.70
C THR A 215 4.84 -45.43 17.29
N ARG A 216 3.54 -45.42 16.98
CA ARG A 216 2.53 -46.35 17.53
C ARG A 216 2.18 -47.50 16.60
N ILE A 217 2.43 -47.40 15.29
CA ILE A 217 2.25 -48.48 14.31
C ILE A 217 3.06 -49.75 14.62
N PRO A 218 4.33 -49.70 15.10
CA PRO A 218 5.05 -50.91 15.47
C PRO A 218 4.36 -51.71 16.59
N LEU A 219 3.53 -51.05 17.40
CA LEU A 219 2.69 -51.70 18.43
C LEU A 219 1.40 -52.30 17.83
N LEU A 220 0.85 -51.69 16.78
CA LEU A 220 -0.38 -52.14 16.10
C LEU A 220 -0.14 -53.27 15.08
N GLY A 221 1.04 -53.31 14.46
CA GLY A 221 1.41 -54.26 13.40
C GLY A 221 1.49 -55.72 13.84
N LYS A 222 1.32 -56.02 15.13
CA LYS A 222 1.34 -57.41 15.63
C LYS A 222 -0.04 -58.09 15.63
N TYR A 223 -1.18 -57.38 15.51
CA TYR A 223 -2.49 -58.01 15.77
C TYR A 223 -3.78 -57.57 15.04
N PHE A 224 -3.89 -56.49 14.26
CA PHE A 224 -5.24 -55.92 14.02
C PHE A 224 -5.93 -56.15 12.65
N ARG A 225 -7.23 -56.50 12.73
CA ARG A 225 -8.28 -56.31 11.71
C ARG A 225 -8.83 -54.88 11.85
N ILE A 226 -9.26 -54.23 10.76
CA ILE A 226 -9.97 -52.94 10.85
C ILE A 226 -11.36 -53.19 11.45
N ASP A 227 -11.55 -52.84 12.70
CA ASP A 227 -12.80 -52.85 13.44
C ASP A 227 -13.17 -51.45 13.94
N ASN A 228 -14.39 -51.28 14.47
CA ASN A 228 -14.88 -49.99 14.94
C ASN A 228 -14.03 -49.43 16.09
N GLU A 229 -13.37 -50.29 16.86
CA GLU A 229 -12.52 -49.89 17.98
C GLU A 229 -11.26 -49.17 17.50
N LEU A 230 -10.64 -49.63 16.41
CA LEU A 230 -9.50 -48.97 15.79
C LEU A 230 -9.90 -47.63 15.13
N LEU A 231 -11.09 -47.54 14.53
CA LEU A 231 -11.61 -46.29 13.97
C LEU A 231 -11.82 -45.24 15.06
N THR A 232 -12.39 -45.61 16.21
CA THR A 232 -12.58 -44.71 17.35
C THR A 232 -11.23 -44.27 17.94
N SER A 233 -10.23 -45.16 18.04
CA SER A 233 -8.89 -44.77 18.49
C SER A 233 -8.18 -43.81 17.53
N ILE A 234 -8.39 -43.96 16.21
CA ILE A 234 -7.88 -43.02 15.21
C ILE A 234 -8.59 -41.67 15.36
N GLU A 235 -9.92 -41.67 15.52
CA GLU A 235 -10.73 -40.48 15.77
C GLU A 235 -10.25 -39.70 17.01
N ASP A 236 -10.09 -40.38 18.15
CA ASP A 236 -9.56 -39.77 19.39
C ASP A 236 -8.16 -39.17 19.19
N THR A 237 -7.32 -39.85 18.40
CA THR A 237 -5.95 -39.37 18.11
C THR A 237 -5.97 -38.15 17.18
N LEU A 238 -6.86 -38.12 16.20
CA LEU A 238 -7.02 -37.01 15.26
C LEU A 238 -7.63 -35.78 15.95
N ILE A 239 -8.62 -35.98 16.83
CA ILE A 239 -9.19 -34.94 17.69
C ILE A 239 -8.12 -34.37 18.61
N ALA A 240 -7.33 -35.23 19.28
CA ALA A 240 -6.21 -34.79 20.12
C ALA A 240 -5.07 -34.10 19.33
N SER A 241 -5.05 -34.25 18.01
CA SER A 241 -4.09 -33.61 17.10
C SER A 241 -4.58 -32.26 16.55
N ASP A 242 -5.77 -31.78 16.95
CA ASP A 242 -6.37 -30.49 16.56
C ASP A 242 -6.55 -30.33 15.04
N LEU A 243 -6.85 -31.44 14.34
CA LEU A 243 -7.05 -31.46 12.88
C LEU A 243 -8.41 -30.90 12.43
N GLY A 244 -9.23 -30.42 13.36
CA GLY A 244 -10.61 -30.02 13.13
C GLY A 244 -11.54 -31.23 13.04
N VAL A 245 -12.73 -31.10 13.62
CA VAL A 245 -13.74 -32.17 13.68
C VAL A 245 -14.21 -32.56 12.27
N ASP A 246 -14.46 -31.57 11.40
CA ASP A 246 -14.93 -31.79 10.03
C ASP A 246 -13.95 -32.62 9.18
N LEU A 247 -12.64 -32.36 9.29
CA LEU A 247 -11.62 -33.10 8.53
C LEU A 247 -11.44 -34.52 9.08
N THR A 248 -11.58 -34.67 10.39
CA THR A 248 -11.52 -35.96 11.08
C THR A 248 -12.67 -36.85 10.61
N ASP A 249 -13.90 -36.32 10.57
CA ASP A 249 -15.09 -37.05 10.11
C ASP A 249 -14.96 -37.51 8.66
N VAL A 250 -14.50 -36.63 7.76
CA VAL A 250 -14.30 -36.96 6.34
C VAL A 250 -13.23 -38.05 6.16
N LEU A 251 -12.14 -38.00 6.94
CA LEU A 251 -11.07 -38.99 6.87
C LEU A 251 -11.53 -40.36 7.38
N ILE A 252 -12.26 -40.38 8.50
CA ILE A 252 -12.85 -41.60 9.09
C ILE A 252 -13.84 -42.24 8.11
N GLU A 253 -14.66 -41.45 7.42
CA GLU A 253 -15.61 -41.97 6.43
C GLU A 253 -14.91 -42.62 5.23
N ARG A 254 -13.76 -42.08 4.79
CA ARG A 254 -12.96 -42.66 3.71
C ARG A 254 -12.25 -43.93 4.15
N LEU A 255 -11.70 -43.97 5.36
CA LEU A 255 -11.04 -45.15 5.91
C LEU A 255 -12.01 -46.33 6.11
N LYS A 256 -13.29 -46.05 6.40
CA LYS A 256 -14.34 -47.09 6.43
C LYS A 256 -14.54 -47.81 5.10
N LYS A 257 -14.14 -47.21 3.97
CA LYS A 257 -14.30 -47.76 2.61
C LYS A 257 -13.09 -48.58 2.14
N VAL A 258 -12.00 -48.61 2.92
CA VAL A 258 -10.77 -49.34 2.59
C VAL A 258 -10.94 -50.83 2.87
N ASP A 259 -10.52 -51.69 1.93
CA ASP A 259 -10.65 -53.15 2.06
C ASP A 259 -9.75 -53.68 3.18
N ARG A 260 -10.24 -54.66 3.95
CA ARG A 260 -9.54 -55.31 5.07
C ARG A 260 -8.21 -55.95 4.68
N ARG A 261 -8.03 -56.29 3.40
CA ARG A 261 -6.77 -56.85 2.88
C ARG A 261 -5.65 -55.81 2.74
N GLU A 262 -6.01 -54.53 2.63
CA GLU A 262 -5.06 -53.40 2.53
C GLU A 262 -4.69 -52.82 3.90
N ALA A 263 -5.25 -53.34 4.99
CA ALA A 263 -5.00 -52.91 6.36
C ALA A 263 -3.52 -52.98 6.77
N ALA A 264 -2.73 -53.87 6.16
CA ALA A 264 -1.28 -53.93 6.38
C ALA A 264 -0.57 -52.64 5.96
N ASN A 265 -1.14 -51.88 5.02
CA ASN A 265 -0.62 -50.62 4.50
C ASN A 265 -1.40 -49.40 5.02
N LEU A 266 -2.17 -49.55 6.10
CA LEU A 266 -3.05 -48.51 6.65
C LEU A 266 -2.33 -47.17 6.89
N ALA A 267 -1.06 -47.22 7.28
CA ALA A 267 -0.21 -46.04 7.48
C ALA A 267 -0.01 -45.23 6.18
N GLU A 268 0.22 -45.92 5.06
CA GLU A 268 0.46 -45.33 3.76
C GLU A 268 -0.84 -44.81 3.13
N ILE A 269 -1.95 -45.52 3.37
CA ILE A 269 -3.31 -45.11 2.98
C ILE A 269 -3.72 -43.85 3.73
N LEU A 270 -3.54 -43.81 5.05
CA LEU A 270 -3.76 -42.62 5.89
C LEU A 270 -2.97 -41.42 5.38
N LYS A 271 -1.67 -41.61 5.11
CA LYS A 271 -0.80 -40.55 4.59
C LYS A 271 -1.25 -40.06 3.21
N THR A 272 -1.71 -40.96 2.35
CA THR A 272 -2.18 -40.62 1.00
C THR A 272 -3.50 -39.85 1.06
N GLU A 273 -4.46 -40.27 1.89
CA GLU A 273 -5.75 -39.59 2.04
C GLU A 273 -5.62 -38.25 2.76
N MET A 274 -4.77 -38.13 3.77
CA MET A 274 -4.44 -36.84 4.38
C MET A 274 -3.89 -35.86 3.33
N LYS A 275 -2.98 -36.34 2.47
CA LYS A 275 -2.42 -35.53 1.38
C LYS A 275 -3.45 -35.20 0.28
N SER A 276 -4.41 -36.08 0.03
CA SER A 276 -5.47 -35.93 -0.97
C SER A 276 -6.50 -34.87 -0.57
N LEU A 277 -6.77 -34.69 0.73
CA LEU A 277 -7.72 -33.69 1.24
C LEU A 277 -7.14 -32.27 1.31
N ILE A 278 -5.83 -32.14 1.53
CA ILE A 278 -5.14 -30.84 1.57
C ILE A 278 -5.02 -30.21 0.17
N LYS A 279 -4.77 -31.05 -0.85
CA LYS A 279 -4.53 -30.59 -2.22
C LYS A 279 -5.72 -29.87 -2.90
N PRO A 280 -6.99 -30.32 -2.78
CA PRO A 280 -8.13 -29.67 -3.40
C PRO A 280 -8.46 -28.31 -2.76
N GLU A 281 -8.23 -28.14 -1.45
CA GLU A 281 -8.45 -26.84 -0.79
C GLU A 281 -7.49 -25.75 -1.28
N ILE A 282 -6.28 -26.12 -1.69
CA ILE A 282 -5.27 -25.18 -2.21
C ILE A 282 -5.53 -24.79 -3.68
N LEU A 283 -6.18 -25.66 -4.46
CA LEU A 283 -6.41 -25.42 -5.90
C LEU A 283 -7.70 -24.66 -6.21
N VAL A 284 -8.64 -24.53 -5.26
CA VAL A 284 -9.91 -23.81 -5.47
C VAL A 284 -9.75 -22.29 -5.30
N GLU A 285 -8.75 -21.81 -4.54
CA GLU A 285 -8.54 -20.37 -4.31
C GLU A 285 -7.65 -19.65 -5.34
N GLU A 286 -7.04 -20.35 -6.31
CA GLU A 286 -6.27 -19.71 -7.39
C GLU A 286 -7.12 -19.30 -8.62
N ALA A 287 -8.45 -19.53 -8.59
CA ALA A 287 -9.35 -19.32 -9.73
C ALA A 287 -10.39 -18.18 -9.60
N GLU A 288 -10.35 -17.36 -8.54
CA GLU A 288 -11.17 -16.13 -8.38
C GLU A 288 -10.33 -14.88 -8.13
#